data_AF-A0A2V6DBT2-F1
#
_entry.id   AF-A0A2V6DBT2-F1
#
_cell.length_a   1.000
_cell.length_b   1.000
_cell.length_c   1.000
_cell.angle_alpha   90.00
_cell.angle_beta   90.00
_cell.angle_gamma   90.00
#
_symmetry.space_group_name_H-M   'P 1'
#
loop_
_entity.id
_entity.type
_entity.pdbx_description
1 polymer ?
#
loop_
_entity_poly.entity_id
_entity_poly.type
_entity_poly.pdbx_seq_one_letter_code
_entity_poly.pdbx_strand_id
1 'polypeptide(L)' 'MLSVRVWLSLRLRLWPRLLRIWAGLLWHRLQQQLARAGYYRGPIDGIMGSRTRYALRAYHHDHGTASL' A
#
# COMPACT_ATOMS: atom_id res chain seq x y z
N MET A 1 -14.91 20.50 -23.73
CA MET A 1 -13.84 20.75 -22.73
C MET A 1 -14.50 20.92 -21.36
N LEU A 2 -14.16 20.12 -20.36
CA LEU A 2 -14.81 20.21 -19.04
C LEU A 2 -14.32 21.47 -18.28
N SER A 3 -15.22 22.11 -17.52
CA SER A 3 -14.89 23.28 -16.72
C SER A 3 -14.02 22.92 -15.51
N VAL A 4 -13.13 23.84 -15.10
CA VAL A 4 -12.27 23.71 -13.92
C VAL A 4 -13.05 23.35 -12.66
N ARG A 5 -14.27 23.89 -12.48
CA ARG A 5 -15.14 23.56 -11.34
C ARG A 5 -15.58 22.10 -11.35
N VAL A 6 -15.97 21.61 -12.53
CA VAL A 6 -16.39 20.21 -12.71
C VAL A 6 -15.20 19.27 -12.50
N TRP A 7 -14.03 19.63 -13.04
CA TRP A 7 -12.79 18.86 -12.86
C TRP A 7 -12.37 18.81 -11.39
N LEU A 8 -12.42 19.93 -10.67
CA LEU A 8 -12.09 20.02 -9.25
C LEU A 8 -13.06 19.19 -8.39
N SER A 9 -14.37 19.25 -8.65
CA SER A 9 -15.37 18.47 -7.94
C SER A 9 -15.23 16.96 -8.17
N LEU A 10 -14.99 16.54 -9.42
CA LEU A 10 -14.71 15.13 -9.74
C LEU A 10 -13.45 14.64 -9.04
N ARG A 11 -12.38 15.44 -9.07
CA ARG A 11 -11.14 15.14 -8.35
C ARG A 11 -11.42 14.98 -6.86
N LEU A 12 -12.03 15.95 -6.18
CA LEU A 12 -12.27 15.86 -4.73
C LEU A 12 -13.16 14.67 -4.33
N ARG A 13 -14.16 14.31 -5.16
CA ARG A 13 -15.11 13.22 -4.85
C ARG A 13 -14.59 11.83 -5.20
N LEU A 14 -13.80 11.70 -6.27
CA LEU A 14 -13.31 10.41 -6.76
C LEU A 14 -11.88 10.10 -6.33
N TRP A 15 -11.04 11.12 -6.12
CA TRP A 15 -9.63 10.96 -5.75
C TRP A 15 -9.41 10.06 -4.55
N PRO A 16 -10.14 10.21 -3.42
CA PRO A 16 -9.93 9.32 -2.27
C PRO A 16 -10.29 7.87 -2.58
N ARG A 17 -11.29 7.63 -3.44
CA ARG A 17 -11.73 6.28 -3.83
C ARG A 17 -10.69 5.61 -4.72
N LEU A 18 -10.16 6.36 -5.69
CA LEU A 18 -9.08 5.89 -6.56
C LEU A 18 -7.82 5.62 -5.75
N LEU A 19 -7.43 6.55 -4.87
CA LEU A 19 -6.28 6.39 -3.99
C LEU A 19 -6.37 5.11 -3.16
N ARG A 20 -7.56 4.79 -2.63
CA ARG A 20 -7.78 3.57 -1.85
C ARG A 20 -7.60 2.29 -2.67
N ILE A 21 -8.03 2.29 -3.94
CA ILE A 21 -7.84 1.16 -4.86
C ILE A 21 -6.35 1.01 -5.22
N TRP A 22 -5.71 2.11 -5.62
CA TRP A 22 -4.29 2.12 -5.99
C TRP A 22 -3.39 1.72 -4.82
N ALA A 23 -3.70 2.18 -3.60
CA ALA A 23 -2.98 1.77 -2.39
C ALA A 23 -3.14 0.27 -2.13
N GLY A 24 -4.34 -0.29 -2.30
CA GLY A 24 -4.58 -1.73 -2.13
C GLY A 24 -3.73 -2.59 -3.06
N LEU A 25 -3.58 -2.19 -4.32
CA LEU A 25 -2.73 -2.87 -5.29
C LEU A 25 -1.24 -2.82 -4.91
N LEU A 26 -0.79 -1.68 -4.36
CA LEU A 26 0.58 -1.53 -3.88
C LEU A 26 0.85 -2.47 -2.70
N TRP A 27 -0.04 -2.49 -1.71
CA TRP A 27 0.10 -3.36 -0.54
C TRP A 27 0.05 -4.83 -0.92
N HIS A 28 -0.77 -5.21 -1.91
CA HIS A 28 -0.86 -6.58 -2.39
C HIS A 28 0.48 -7.02 -2.97
N ARG A 29 1.11 -6.18 -3.81
CA ARG A 29 2.44 -6.47 -4.37
C ARG A 29 3.51 -6.54 -3.28
N LEU A 30 3.47 -5.64 -2.30
CA LEU A 30 4.40 -5.66 -1.17
C LEU A 30 4.26 -6.95 -0.34
N GLN A 31 3.03 -7.36 -0.03
CA GLN A 31 2.76 -8.61 0.68
C GLN A 31 3.27 -9.82 -0.10
N GLN A 32 3.12 -9.86 -1.43
CA GLN A 32 3.71 -10.90 -2.27
C GLN A 32 5.23 -10.95 -2.16
N GLN A 33 5.90 -9.79 -2.20
CA GLN A 33 7.36 -9.72 -2.08
C GLN A 33 7.83 -10.15 -0.69
N LEU A 34 7.19 -9.66 0.37
CA LEU A 34 7.51 -10.06 1.75
C LEU A 34 7.26 -11.55 1.99
N ALA A 35 6.23 -12.13 1.37
CA ALA A 35 5.96 -13.57 1.46
C ALA A 35 7.04 -14.40 0.75
N ARG A 36 7.44 -13.98 -0.46
CA ARG A 36 8.55 -14.62 -1.20
C ARG A 36 9.87 -14.54 -0.46
N ALA A 37 10.13 -13.43 0.22
CA ALA A 37 11.30 -13.24 1.06
C ALA A 37 11.20 -13.95 2.43
N GLY A 38 10.09 -14.63 2.74
CA GLY A 38 9.91 -15.42 3.97
C GLY A 38 9.40 -14.64 5.19
N TYR A 39 9.19 -13.33 5.08
CA TYR A 39 8.79 -12.45 6.18
C TYR A 39 7.27 -12.39 6.42
N TYR A 40 6.45 -12.78 5.44
CA TYR A 40 5.00 -12.68 5.52
C TYR A 40 4.30 -14.03 5.28
N ARG A 41 3.46 -14.45 6.23
CA ARG A 41 2.67 -15.70 6.17
C ARG A 41 1.16 -15.47 6.25
N GLY A 42 0.73 -14.21 6.13
CA GLY A 42 -0.68 -13.83 6.18
C GLY A 42 -1.36 -13.84 4.80
N PRO A 43 -2.65 -13.49 4.74
CA PRO A 43 -3.37 -13.30 3.48
C PRO A 43 -2.75 -12.16 2.65
N ILE A 44 -2.65 -12.35 1.34
CA ILE A 44 -2.21 -11.33 0.39
C ILE A 44 -3.47 -10.62 -0.12
N ASP A 45 -3.95 -9.67 0.67
CA ASP A 45 -5.26 -9.01 0.52
C ASP A 45 -5.15 -7.53 0.13
N GLY A 46 -3.94 -6.97 0.08
CA GLY A 46 -3.72 -5.56 -0.18
C GLY A 46 -4.06 -4.65 1.00
N ILE A 47 -4.17 -5.18 2.21
CA ILE A 47 -4.47 -4.41 3.42
C ILE A 47 -3.22 -4.29 4.29
N MET A 48 -2.86 -3.05 4.65
CA MET A 48 -1.75 -2.78 5.57
C MET A 48 -2.16 -3.05 7.03
N GLY A 49 -2.34 -4.32 7.38
CA GLY A 49 -2.65 -4.78 8.72
C GLY A 49 -1.43 -4.89 9.65
N SER A 50 -1.66 -5.36 10.88
CA SER A 50 -0.60 -5.60 11.88
C SER A 50 0.46 -6.59 11.39
N ARG A 51 0.05 -7.66 10.70
CA ARG A 51 0.96 -8.67 10.12
C ARG A 51 1.86 -8.09 9.03
N THR A 52 1.30 -7.27 8.13
CA THR A 52 2.07 -6.58 7.07
C THR A 52 3.10 -5.64 7.68
N ARG A 53 2.72 -4.87 8.72
CA ARG A 53 3.66 -3.99 9.46
C ARG A 53 4.77 -4.76 10.17
N TYR A 54 4.46 -5.91 10.77
CA TYR A 54 5.46 -6.76 11.40
C TYR A 54 6.46 -7.31 10.36
N ALA A 55 5.96 -7.87 9.26
CA ALA A 55 6.80 -8.40 8.19
C ALA A 55 7.72 -7.33 7.60
N LEU A 56 7.21 -6.11 7.42
CA LEU A 56 8.00 -4.99 6.93
C LEU A 56 9.11 -4.59 7.91
N ARG A 57 8.82 -4.56 9.22
CA ARG A 57 9.85 -4.30 10.24
C ARG A 57 10.91 -5.39 10.30
N ALA A 58 10.52 -6.65 10.23
CA ALA A 58 11.46 -7.77 10.20
C ALA A 58 12.36 -7.72 8.95
N TYR A 59 11.76 -7.45 7.78
CA TYR A 59 12.51 -7.23 6.54
C TYR A 59 13.52 -6.08 6.68
N HIS A 60 13.09 -4.92 7.20
CA HIS A 60 13.98 -3.76 7.39
C HIS A 60 15.09 -4.02 8.42
N HIS A 61 14.79 -4.76 9.49
CA HIS A 61 15.78 -5.14 10.49
C HIS A 61 16.88 -6.00 9.89
N ASP A 62 16.51 -7.04 9.14
CA ASP A 62 17.46 -7.97 8.53
C ASP A 62 18.26 -7.32 7.38
N HIS A 63 17.67 -6.34 6.69
CA HIS A 63 18.30 -5.65 5.56
C HIS A 63 18.97 -4.33 5.97
N GLY A 64 19.13 -4.08 7.27
CA GLY A 64 19.94 -2.98 7.80
C GLY A 64 19.40 -1.57 7.57
N THR A 65 18.13 -1.40 7.20
CA THR A 65 17.51 -0.08 7.07
C THR A 65 16.74 0.27 8.34
N ALA A 66 17.47 0.37 9.45
CA ALA A 66 17.03 1.11 10.61
C ALA A 66 17.89 2.38 10.69
N SER A 67 17.25 3.55 10.73
CA SER A 67 17.82 4.91 10.83
C SER A 67 18.01 5.67 9.51
N LEU A 68 16.94 6.30 9.01
CA LEU A 68 16.93 7.70 8.57
C LEU A 68 15.60 8.34 9.01
#